data_AF-A0A5S5C2I3-F1
#
_entry.id   AF-A0A5S5C2I3-F1
#
_cell.length_a   1.000
_cell.length_b   1.000
_cell.length_c   1.000
_cell.angle_alpha   90.00
_cell.angle_beta   90.00
_cell.angle_gamma   90.00
#
_symmetry.space_group_name_H-M   'P 1'
#
loop_
_entity.id
_entity.type
_entity.pdbx_description
1 polymer ?
#
loop_
_entity_poly.entity_id
_entity_poly.type
_entity_poly.pdbx_seq_one_letter_code
_entity_poly.pdbx_strand_id
1 'polypeptide(L)'
;MKFGFAGILLGAILVTGCANEAVNVQDVAVSLEETKKETLLASEEQVIEAYLTDKLLSPATGDVRFAAYERLEEDTQAGEMYAWSLVEAYDLTRDASESTRGVSIPVVLKVSRTNGSLAITGHTTPRDGSYYAPDVRALFPARIQNKILRYSSQHIQTLIKELEQKVKAAKENGTPRPQS
;
A
#
# COMPACT_ATOMS: atom_id res chain seq x y z
N MET A 1 -76.48 12.43 -22.77
CA MET A 1 -75.39 13.44 -22.72
C MET A 1 -74.42 13.07 -23.84
N LYS A 2 -74.41 13.67 -25.04
CA LYS A 2 -74.20 15.07 -25.48
C LYS A 2 -72.76 15.61 -25.25
N PHE A 3 -72.05 15.78 -26.38
CA PHE A 3 -70.88 16.62 -26.70
C PHE A 3 -69.52 16.21 -26.08
N GLY A 4 -68.38 16.31 -26.76
CA GLY A 4 -68.05 16.86 -28.09
C GLY A 4 -66.52 16.84 -28.29
N PHE A 5 -66.10 16.73 -29.55
CA PHE A 5 -64.71 16.77 -30.03
C PHE A 5 -64.07 18.17 -29.91
N ALA A 6 -62.74 18.17 -30.00
CA ALA A 6 -61.85 19.16 -30.62
C ALA A 6 -60.99 20.04 -29.70
N GLY A 7 -59.68 20.10 -30.03
CA GLY A 7 -58.82 21.25 -29.71
C GLY A 7 -57.36 20.91 -29.41
N ILE A 8 -56.54 20.77 -30.45
CA ILE A 8 -55.07 20.79 -30.39
C ILE A 8 -54.61 22.19 -29.93
N LEU A 9 -53.61 22.26 -29.03
CA LEU A 9 -52.67 23.38 -29.04
C LEU A 9 -51.23 22.90 -28.72
N LEU A 10 -50.34 23.29 -29.63
CA LEU A 10 -48.88 23.23 -29.56
C LEU A 10 -48.32 23.67 -28.20
N GLY A 11 -47.31 22.94 -27.73
CA GLY A 11 -46.44 23.36 -26.63
C GLY A 11 -45.15 22.58 -26.63
N ALA A 12 -44.30 22.80 -27.65
CA ALA A 12 -42.91 22.37 -27.60
C ALA A 12 -42.17 23.21 -26.55
N ILE A 13 -41.92 22.66 -25.37
CA ILE A 13 -40.95 23.22 -24.43
C ILE A 13 -39.66 22.43 -24.62
N LEU A 14 -38.81 22.97 -25.49
CA LEU A 14 -37.38 22.69 -25.48
C LEU A 14 -36.85 23.27 -24.16
N VAL A 15 -36.60 22.42 -23.16
CA VAL A 15 -35.71 22.81 -22.06
C VAL A 15 -34.30 22.75 -22.61
N THR A 16 -33.92 23.87 -23.21
CA THR A 16 -32.54 24.25 -23.52
C THR A 16 -31.73 24.31 -22.24
N GLY A 17 -30.49 23.81 -22.32
CA GLY A 17 -29.42 24.17 -21.41
C GLY A 17 -29.07 23.06 -20.43
N CYS A 18 -28.27 22.09 -20.89
CA CYS A 18 -27.16 21.69 -20.05
C CYS A 18 -26.43 22.98 -19.71
N ALA A 19 -26.45 23.39 -18.44
CA ALA A 19 -25.45 24.32 -17.96
C ALA A 19 -24.11 23.64 -18.27
N ASN A 20 -23.43 24.10 -19.31
CA ASN A 20 -22.00 23.93 -19.42
C ASN A 20 -21.45 24.72 -18.23
N GLU A 21 -21.33 24.06 -17.08
CA GLU A 21 -20.29 24.42 -16.15
C GLU A 21 -19.00 24.31 -16.97
N ALA A 22 -18.40 25.47 -17.24
CA ALA A 22 -17.08 25.51 -17.82
C ALA A 22 -16.18 24.76 -16.85
N VAL A 23 -15.89 23.49 -17.16
CA VAL A 23 -14.94 22.68 -16.42
C VAL A 23 -13.65 23.48 -16.40
N ASN A 24 -13.33 24.01 -15.21
CA ASN A 24 -12.18 24.85 -15.02
C ASN A 24 -10.94 24.00 -15.32
N VAL A 25 -10.17 24.38 -16.35
CA VAL A 25 -9.01 23.61 -16.82
C VAL A 25 -7.97 23.41 -15.71
N GLN A 26 -7.90 24.35 -14.75
CA GLN A 26 -7.10 24.19 -13.54
C GLN A 26 -7.55 23.01 -12.65
N ASP A 27 -8.86 22.77 -12.53
CA ASP A 27 -9.44 21.74 -11.65
C ASP A 27 -9.19 20.33 -12.21
N VAL A 28 -9.21 20.20 -13.54
CA VAL A 28 -8.87 18.95 -14.24
C VAL A 28 -7.39 18.60 -14.11
N ALA A 29 -6.50 19.60 -14.23
CA ALA A 29 -5.06 19.38 -14.11
C ALA A 29 -4.64 18.95 -12.69
N VAL A 30 -5.28 19.52 -11.66
CA VAL A 30 -5.06 19.13 -10.25
C VAL A 30 -5.52 17.68 -10.02
N SER A 31 -6.73 17.33 -10.48
CA SER A 31 -7.26 15.97 -10.36
C SER A 31 -6.41 14.90 -11.09
N LEU A 32 -5.83 15.25 -12.24
CA LEU A 32 -4.93 14.37 -12.99
C LEU A 32 -3.59 14.13 -12.26
N GLU A 33 -3.01 15.16 -11.65
CA GLU A 33 -1.76 15.03 -10.89
C GLU A 33 -1.96 14.25 -9.59
N GLU A 34 -3.10 14.43 -8.91
CA GLU A 34 -3.47 13.66 -7.73
C GLU A 34 -3.65 12.18 -8.08
N THR A 35 -4.44 11.88 -9.11
CA THR A 35 -4.67 10.49 -9.58
C THR A 35 -3.36 9.81 -9.99
N LYS A 36 -2.48 10.54 -10.68
CA LYS A 36 -1.16 10.04 -11.10
C LYS A 36 -0.27 9.74 -9.91
N LYS A 37 -0.26 10.61 -8.90
CA LYS A 37 0.51 10.41 -7.67
C LYS A 37 -0.01 9.21 -6.87
N GLU A 38 -1.33 9.07 -6.73
CA GLU A 38 -1.94 7.91 -6.06
C GLU A 38 -1.62 6.60 -6.78
N THR A 39 -1.75 6.57 -8.11
CA THR A 39 -1.41 5.40 -8.92
C THR A 39 0.07 5.04 -8.78
N LEU A 40 0.95 6.05 -8.77
CA LEU A 40 2.37 5.83 -8.59
C LEU A 40 2.67 5.27 -7.21
N LEU A 41 2.08 5.83 -6.15
CA LEU A 41 2.27 5.33 -4.78
C LEU A 41 1.77 3.90 -4.61
N ALA A 42 0.61 3.55 -5.19
CA ALA A 42 0.11 2.18 -5.19
C ALA A 42 1.07 1.22 -5.93
N SER A 43 1.70 1.68 -7.01
CA SER A 43 2.71 0.88 -7.71
C SER A 43 4.02 0.74 -6.91
N GLU A 44 4.45 1.78 -6.19
CA GLU A 44 5.62 1.71 -5.30
C GLU A 44 5.36 0.73 -4.15
N GLU A 45 4.18 0.80 -3.54
CA GLU A 45 3.76 -0.08 -2.44
C GLU A 45 3.82 -1.55 -2.85
N GLN A 46 3.25 -1.89 -4.01
CA GLN A 46 3.32 -3.25 -4.54
C GLN A 46 4.76 -3.73 -4.75
N VAL A 47 5.63 -2.86 -5.29
CA VAL A 47 7.05 -3.20 -5.50
C VAL A 47 7.78 -3.44 -4.17
N ILE A 48 7.54 -2.58 -3.18
CA ILE A 48 8.16 -2.69 -1.86
C ILE A 48 7.68 -3.95 -1.15
N GLU A 49 6.38 -4.20 -1.10
CA GLU A 49 5.81 -5.36 -0.42
C GLU A 49 6.21 -6.68 -1.05
N ALA A 50 6.23 -6.75 -2.39
CA ALA A 50 6.72 -7.93 -3.10
C ALA A 50 8.19 -8.22 -2.72
N TYR A 51 9.02 -7.17 -2.66
CA TYR A 51 10.42 -7.31 -2.25
C TYR A 51 10.56 -7.76 -0.80
N LEU A 52 9.85 -7.12 0.14
CA LEU A 52 9.90 -7.45 1.57
C LEU A 52 9.45 -8.90 1.81
N THR A 53 8.35 -9.31 1.16
CA THR A 53 7.81 -10.66 1.25
C THR A 53 8.80 -11.72 0.78
N ASP A 54 9.47 -11.45 -0.34
CA ASP A 54 10.46 -12.36 -0.92
C ASP A 54 11.75 -12.45 -0.07
N LYS A 55 12.22 -11.31 0.45
CA LYS A 55 13.55 -11.21 1.04
C LYS A 55 13.63 -11.35 2.55
N LEU A 56 12.60 -10.96 3.30
CA LEU A 56 12.68 -10.92 4.76
C LEU A 56 12.16 -12.18 5.45
N LEU A 57 11.32 -12.98 4.79
CA LEU A 57 10.78 -14.21 5.34
C LEU A 57 10.91 -15.34 4.33
N SER A 58 11.71 -16.36 4.62
CA SER A 58 11.91 -17.48 3.70
C SER A 58 10.61 -18.25 3.42
N PRO A 59 10.39 -18.71 2.17
CA PRO A 59 9.19 -19.45 1.81
C PRO A 59 9.09 -20.76 2.60
N ALA A 60 7.87 -21.16 2.98
CA ALA A 60 7.59 -22.52 3.40
C ALA A 60 6.43 -23.08 2.58
N THR A 61 6.39 -24.40 2.39
CA THR A 61 5.33 -25.03 1.61
C THR A 61 3.96 -24.78 2.25
N GLY A 62 3.02 -24.28 1.46
CA GLY A 62 1.63 -24.11 1.87
C GLY A 62 1.32 -22.80 2.59
N ASP A 63 2.31 -21.92 2.80
CA ASP A 63 2.05 -20.58 3.35
C ASP A 63 1.80 -19.53 2.26
N VAL A 64 0.97 -18.55 2.59
CA VAL A 64 0.84 -17.30 1.85
C VAL A 64 1.40 -16.19 2.72
N ARG A 65 2.32 -15.41 2.16
CA ARG A 65 3.02 -14.35 2.89
C ARG A 65 2.50 -12.98 2.46
N PHE A 66 2.35 -12.09 3.43
CA PHE A 66 1.96 -10.71 3.21
C PHE A 66 2.96 -9.79 3.91
N ALA A 67 3.15 -8.60 3.35
CA ALA A 67 3.96 -7.55 3.95
C ALA A 67 3.12 -6.29 4.17
N ALA A 68 3.44 -5.58 5.24
CA ALA A 68 3.01 -4.24 5.55
C ALA A 68 4.23 -3.48 6.06
N TYR A 69 4.28 -2.16 5.85
CA TYR A 69 5.42 -1.38 6.30
C TYR A 69 5.04 0.06 6.62
N GLU A 70 5.76 0.65 7.58
CA GLU A 70 5.73 2.09 7.82
C GLU A 70 6.97 2.71 7.17
N ARG A 71 6.76 3.58 6.17
CA ARG A 71 7.84 4.44 5.65
C ARG A 71 8.22 5.44 6.74
N LEU A 72 9.43 5.30 7.29
CA LEU A 72 9.92 6.18 8.36
C LEU A 72 10.54 7.44 7.78
N GLU A 73 11.36 7.26 6.74
CA GLU A 73 12.08 8.33 6.07
C GLU A 73 12.66 7.85 4.74
N GLU A 74 13.09 8.78 3.89
CA GLU A 74 13.79 8.51 2.65
C GLU A 74 14.95 9.50 2.46
N ASP A 75 16.12 9.00 2.07
CA ASP A 75 17.26 9.78 1.64
C ASP A 75 17.48 9.56 0.14
N THR A 76 16.99 10.52 -0.66
CA THR A 76 17.07 10.46 -2.12
C THR A 76 18.49 10.64 -2.65
N GLN A 77 19.39 11.27 -1.88
CA GLN A 77 20.79 11.45 -2.25
C GLN A 77 21.58 10.16 -2.04
N ALA A 78 21.33 9.47 -0.93
CA ALA A 78 21.92 8.16 -0.64
C ALA A 78 21.26 7.01 -1.43
N GLY A 79 20.06 7.22 -1.98
CA GLY A 79 19.27 6.17 -2.60
C GLY A 79 18.79 5.16 -1.56
N GLU A 80 18.36 5.65 -0.39
CA GLU A 80 17.93 4.82 0.73
C GLU A 80 16.51 5.16 1.17
N MET A 81 15.72 4.13 1.50
CA MET A 81 14.44 4.26 2.18
C MET A 81 14.53 3.52 3.51
N TYR A 82 14.15 4.20 4.58
CA TYR A 82 14.10 3.63 5.92
C TYR A 82 12.66 3.27 6.25
N ALA A 83 12.41 2.01 6.58
CA ALA A 83 11.08 1.54 6.91
C ALA A 83 11.09 0.66 8.16
N TRP A 84 9.95 0.58 8.83
CA TRP A 84 9.65 -0.56 9.70
C TRP A 84 8.81 -1.56 8.91
N SER A 85 9.27 -2.80 8.83
CA SER A 85 8.60 -3.85 8.06
C SER A 85 7.95 -4.87 8.97
N LEU A 86 6.77 -5.35 8.58
CA LEU A 86 6.11 -6.53 9.13
C LEU A 86 5.80 -7.48 7.99
N VAL A 87 6.38 -8.68 8.01
CA VAL A 87 6.12 -9.73 7.03
C VAL A 87 5.68 -10.97 7.77
N GLU A 88 4.52 -11.52 7.40
CA GLU A 88 3.94 -12.68 8.08
C GLU A 88 3.42 -13.72 7.09
N ALA A 89 3.50 -14.98 7.50
CA ALA A 89 3.04 -16.15 6.77
C ALA A 89 1.73 -16.68 7.38
N TYR A 90 0.74 -16.94 6.53
CA TYR A 90 -0.58 -17.41 6.91
C TYR A 90 -0.93 -18.73 6.21
N ASP A 91 -1.61 -19.61 6.93
CA ASP A 91 -2.30 -20.76 6.35
C ASP A 91 -3.74 -20.35 6.01
N LEU A 92 -4.00 -20.07 4.74
CA LEU A 92 -5.32 -19.62 4.29
C LEU A 92 -6.39 -20.73 4.33
N THR A 93 -5.98 -21.99 4.52
CA THR A 93 -6.92 -23.13 4.66
C THR A 93 -7.51 -23.23 6.06
N ARG A 94 -6.89 -22.58 7.05
CA ARG A 94 -7.36 -22.51 8.44
C ARG A 94 -8.10 -21.20 8.70
N ASP A 95 -8.75 -21.10 9.87
CA ASP A 95 -9.13 -19.81 10.41
C ASP A 95 -7.86 -18.97 10.56
N ALA A 96 -7.71 -17.96 9.69
CA ALA A 96 -6.47 -17.21 9.50
C ALA A 96 -6.36 -16.06 10.49
N SER A 97 -6.82 -16.28 11.72
CA SER A 97 -6.72 -15.28 12.78
C SER A 97 -5.30 -15.15 13.31
N GLU A 98 -4.41 -16.12 13.02
CA GLU A 98 -3.06 -16.14 13.53
C GLU A 98 -2.04 -16.40 12.42
N SER A 99 -1.00 -15.57 12.39
CA SER A 99 0.18 -15.82 11.58
C SER A 99 0.93 -17.04 12.12
N THR A 100 1.49 -17.84 11.22
CA THR A 100 2.27 -19.04 11.56
C THR A 100 3.73 -18.71 11.83
N ARG A 101 4.25 -17.70 11.12
CA ARG A 101 5.63 -17.21 11.18
C ARG A 101 5.62 -15.73 10.79
N GLY A 102 6.59 -14.97 11.28
CA GLY A 102 6.73 -13.58 10.89
C GLY A 102 8.03 -12.94 11.32
N VAL A 103 8.30 -11.79 10.73
CA VAL A 103 9.40 -10.90 11.09
C VAL A 103 8.87 -9.48 11.19
N SER A 104 9.26 -8.78 12.25
CA SER A 104 8.98 -7.36 12.43
C SER A 104 10.28 -6.63 12.77
N ILE A 105 10.82 -5.88 11.80
CA ILE A 105 12.16 -5.33 11.91
C ILE A 105 12.29 -4.02 11.13
N PRO A 106 13.09 -3.04 11.60
CA PRO A 106 13.48 -1.91 10.78
C PRO A 106 14.42 -2.38 9.65
N VAL A 107 14.27 -1.78 8.49
CA VAL A 107 15.01 -2.12 7.28
C VAL A 107 15.48 -0.85 6.57
N VAL A 108 16.72 -0.89 6.07
CA VAL A 108 17.23 0.06 5.08
C VAL A 108 17.05 -0.60 3.71
N LEU A 109 16.22 -0.02 2.86
CA LEU A 109 16.06 -0.44 1.47
C LEU A 109 16.93 0.44 0.58
N LYS A 110 17.71 -0.18 -0.32
CA LYS A 110 18.42 0.53 -1.39
C LYS A 110 17.45 0.72 -2.55
N VAL A 111 17.18 1.97 -2.88
CA VAL A 111 16.17 2.37 -3.87
C VAL A 111 16.82 3.02 -5.08
N SER A 112 16.38 2.61 -6.26
CA SER A 112 16.69 3.29 -7.53
C SER A 112 15.41 3.85 -8.10
N ARG A 113 15.44 5.10 -8.56
CA ARG A 113 14.32 5.72 -9.27
C ARG A 113 14.73 6.08 -10.68
N THR A 114 14.02 5.53 -11.65
CA THR A 114 14.26 5.80 -13.08
C THR A 114 12.93 6.07 -13.75
N ASN A 115 12.79 7.23 -14.40
CA ASN A 115 11.57 7.65 -15.09
C ASN A 115 10.30 7.59 -14.20
N GLY A 116 10.45 7.86 -12.90
CA GLY A 116 9.37 7.79 -11.93
C GLY A 116 9.08 6.39 -11.39
N SER A 117 9.69 5.32 -11.92
CA SER A 117 9.52 3.96 -11.40
C SER A 117 10.53 3.68 -10.28
N LEU A 118 10.03 3.09 -9.19
CA LEU A 118 10.82 2.60 -8.07
C LEU A 118 11.33 1.18 -8.35
N ALA A 119 12.59 0.92 -8.01
CA ALA A 119 13.16 -0.43 -7.92
C ALA A 119 13.93 -0.59 -6.61
N ILE A 120 13.78 -1.74 -5.94
CA ILE A 120 14.57 -2.10 -4.77
C ILE A 120 15.77 -2.95 -5.21
N THR A 121 16.98 -2.47 -4.95
CA THR A 121 18.23 -3.11 -5.41
C THR A 121 18.94 -3.90 -4.29
N GLY A 122 18.52 -3.72 -3.05
CA GLY A 122 19.12 -4.37 -1.89
C GLY A 122 18.45 -3.95 -0.58
N HIS A 123 18.81 -4.61 0.50
CA HIS A 123 18.39 -4.22 1.84
C HIS A 123 19.48 -4.51 2.88
N THR A 124 19.33 -3.92 4.06
CA THR A 124 20.13 -4.23 5.25
C THR A 124 19.24 -4.09 6.49
N THR A 125 19.36 -5.03 7.42
CA THR A 125 18.64 -5.02 8.70
C THR A 125 19.64 -5.05 9.85
N PRO A 126 19.27 -4.50 11.03
CA PRO A 126 20.03 -4.75 12.25
C PRO A 126 20.15 -6.24 12.57
N ARG A 127 21.24 -6.63 13.22
CA ARG A 127 21.37 -7.97 13.81
C ARG A 127 20.58 -8.07 15.11
N ASP A 128 20.27 -9.29 15.51
CA ASP A 128 19.49 -9.57 16.70
C ASP A 128 20.27 -9.37 18.02
N GLY A 129 19.50 -9.28 19.11
CA GLY A 129 20.02 -9.28 20.48
C GLY A 129 20.86 -8.04 20.80
N SER A 130 22.01 -8.25 21.45
CA SER A 130 22.89 -7.16 21.92
C SER A 130 23.46 -6.29 20.80
N TYR A 131 23.42 -6.75 19.55
CA TYR A 131 23.87 -5.98 18.39
C TYR A 131 22.81 -5.05 17.81
N TYR A 132 21.55 -5.23 18.17
CA TYR A 132 20.42 -4.48 17.59
C TYR A 132 20.59 -2.97 17.77
N ALA A 133 20.77 -2.49 19.00
CA ALA A 133 20.88 -1.05 19.25
C ALA A 133 22.13 -0.41 18.61
N PRO A 134 23.33 -1.02 18.68
CA PRO A 134 24.49 -0.58 17.91
C PRO A 134 24.23 -0.48 16.40
N ASP A 135 23.61 -1.50 15.81
CA ASP A 135 23.33 -1.52 14.37
C ASP A 135 22.29 -0.47 13.99
N VAL A 136 21.26 -0.24 14.81
CA VAL A 136 20.30 0.85 14.58
C VAL A 136 21.01 2.21 14.54
N ARG A 137 22.01 2.44 15.42
CA ARG A 137 22.78 3.69 15.41
C ARG A 137 23.72 3.83 14.21
N ALA A 138 24.19 2.72 13.67
CA ALA A 138 25.09 2.69 12.53
C ALA A 138 24.36 2.81 11.18
N LEU A 139 23.19 2.18 11.07
CA LEU A 139 22.45 2.04 9.81
C LEU A 139 21.44 3.15 9.54
N PHE A 140 20.92 3.81 10.58
CA PHE A 140 19.80 4.75 10.43
C PHE A 140 20.19 6.19 10.80
N PRO A 141 19.60 7.21 10.16
CA PRO A 141 19.80 8.60 10.51
C PRO A 141 19.46 8.89 11.98
N ALA A 142 20.29 9.69 12.66
CA ALA A 142 20.17 10.01 14.08
C ALA A 142 18.75 10.46 14.51
N ARG A 143 18.05 11.19 13.65
CA ARG A 143 16.71 11.72 13.89
C ARG A 143 15.61 10.66 14.00
N ILE A 144 15.77 9.48 13.37
CA ILE A 144 14.79 8.39 13.44
C ILE A 144 15.21 7.24 14.35
N GLN A 145 16.47 7.19 14.81
CA GLN A 145 16.97 6.11 15.67
C GLN A 145 16.12 5.90 16.93
N ASN A 146 15.73 6.97 17.62
CA ASN A 146 14.89 6.86 18.82
C ASN A 146 13.49 6.31 18.52
N LYS A 147 12.92 6.62 17.35
CA LYS A 147 11.63 6.08 16.92
C LYS A 147 11.74 4.57 16.68
N ILE A 148 12.85 4.12 16.07
CA ILE A 148 13.14 2.70 15.81
C ILE A 148 13.39 1.94 17.12
N LEU A 149 14.27 2.45 17.99
CA LEU A 149 14.61 1.79 19.26
C LEU A 149 13.44 1.72 20.24
N ARG A 150 12.43 2.56 20.05
CA ARG A 150 11.22 2.63 20.89
C ARG A 150 9.96 2.39 20.07
N TYR A 151 10.07 1.65 18.96
CA TYR A 151 8.95 1.43 18.07
C TYR A 151 7.80 0.79 18.85
N SER A 152 6.67 1.47 18.89
CA SER A 152 5.62 1.17 19.86
C SER A 152 4.70 0.05 19.35
N SER A 153 4.08 -0.66 20.28
CA SER A 153 3.02 -1.63 19.95
C SER A 153 1.89 -1.00 19.14
N GLN A 154 1.60 0.28 19.33
CA GLN A 154 0.55 0.97 18.57
C GLN A 154 0.87 1.03 17.06
N HIS A 155 2.12 1.25 16.70
CA HIS A 155 2.53 1.22 15.29
C HIS A 155 2.45 -0.20 14.71
N ILE A 156 2.91 -1.19 15.48
CA ILE A 156 2.81 -2.61 15.09
C ILE A 156 1.35 -3.02 14.87
N GLN A 157 0.43 -2.60 15.74
CA GLN A 157 -0.99 -2.89 15.60
C GLN A 157 -1.63 -2.28 14.34
N THR A 158 -1.09 -1.16 13.85
CA THR A 158 -1.53 -0.61 12.56
C THR A 158 -1.13 -1.54 11.41
N LEU A 159 0.12 -2.02 11.41
CA LEU A 159 0.61 -2.95 10.39
C LEU A 159 -0.12 -4.30 10.45
N ILE A 160 -0.41 -4.81 11.65
CA ILE A 160 -1.18 -6.05 11.82
C ILE A 160 -2.58 -5.92 11.20
N LYS A 161 -3.29 -4.82 11.47
CA LYS A 161 -4.62 -4.59 10.87
C LYS A 161 -4.59 -4.54 9.36
N GLU A 162 -3.54 -3.97 8.79
CA GLU A 162 -3.33 -3.94 7.34
C GLU A 162 -3.13 -5.36 6.77
N LEU A 163 -2.32 -6.19 7.45
CA LEU A 163 -2.17 -7.60 7.07
C LEU A 163 -3.49 -8.37 7.20
N GLU A 164 -4.24 -8.18 8.28
CA GLU A 164 -5.57 -8.80 8.46
C GLU A 164 -6.53 -8.47 7.31
N GLN A 165 -6.52 -7.21 6.84
CA GLN A 165 -7.32 -6.79 5.69
C GLN A 165 -6.86 -7.48 4.40
N LYS A 166 -5.54 -7.56 4.16
CA LYS A 166 -4.96 -8.25 2.99
C LYS A 166 -5.29 -9.75 3.00
N VAL A 167 -5.17 -10.40 4.16
CA VAL A 167 -5.52 -11.82 4.36
C VAL A 167 -7.01 -12.05 4.10
N LYS A 168 -7.89 -11.19 4.62
CA LYS A 168 -9.33 -11.27 4.39
C LYS A 168 -9.65 -11.13 2.90
N ALA A 169 -9.09 -10.13 2.22
CA ALA A 169 -9.29 -9.94 0.79
C ALA A 169 -8.79 -11.13 -0.04
N ALA A 170 -7.64 -11.72 0.33
CA ALA A 170 -7.10 -12.90 -0.35
C ALA A 170 -8.00 -14.14 -0.23
N LYS A 171 -8.70 -14.29 0.90
CA LYS A 171 -9.69 -15.36 1.10
C LYS A 171 -10.95 -15.15 0.28
N GLU A 172 -11.46 -13.91 0.25
CA GLU A 172 -12.68 -13.55 -0.49
C GLU A 172 -12.50 -13.68 -2.00
N ASN A 173 -11.31 -13.35 -2.51
CA ASN A 173 -11.00 -13.38 -3.94
C ASN A 173 -10.67 -14.79 -4.48
N GLY A 174 -10.56 -15.82 -3.63
CA GLY A 174 -10.26 -17.19 -4.01
C GLY A 174 -8.85 -17.35 -4.63
N THR A 175 -7.85 -17.71 -3.83
CA THR A 175 -6.48 -17.88 -4.32
C THR A 175 -6.39 -19.04 -5.34
N PRO A 176 -5.68 -18.89 -6.48
CA PRO A 176 -5.38 -20.01 -7.36
C PRO A 176 -4.61 -21.08 -6.59
N ARG A 177 -5.07 -22.34 -6.63
CA ARG A 177 -4.35 -23.46 -6.01
C ARG A 177 -2.93 -23.53 -6.58
N PRO A 178 -1.88 -23.69 -5.76
CA PRO A 178 -0.58 -24.09 -6.27
C PRO A 178 -0.76 -25.41 -7.02
N GLN A 179 -0.30 -25.47 -8.27
CA GLN A 179 -0.24 -26.73 -8.99
C GLN A 179 0.82 -27.60 -8.31
N SER A 180 0.37 -28.76 -7.83
CA SER A 180 1.18 -29.83 -7.24
C SER A 180 2.17 -30.40 -8.23
#